data_AF-A0A1X0RJ49-F1
#
_entry.id   AF-A0A1X0RJ49-F1
#
_cell.length_a   1.000
_cell.length_b   1.000
_cell.length_c   1.000
_cell.angle_alpha   90.00
_cell.angle_beta   90.00
_cell.angle_gamma   90.00
#
_symmetry.space_group_name_H-M   'P 1'
#
loop_
_entity.id
_entity.type
_entity.pdbx_description
1 polymer ?
#
loop_
_entity_poly.entity_id
_entity_poly.type
_entity_poly.pdbx_seq_one_letter_code
_entity_poly.pdbx_strand_id
1 'polypeptide(L)'
;MAKKTSLLSQGLIAISWSILLFFLGSYLITETWTWGYRGKWTNIHSYLPHKERVFTEQELARYDGSDPSLPIYLAIDGDVYDVTKGAGWYGKGGSYHHFSGKDAARAYVTGCFQDHLTHDLRGLTAEQLKGVEHWKKFYENHHTYHKVGRVHHDPIPANAPIPKPCKSATKQKP
;
A
#
# COMPACT_ATOMS: atom_id res chain seq x y z
N MET A 1 -15.44 35.78 45.08
CA MET A 1 -13.96 35.80 44.95
C MET A 1 -13.60 35.23 43.58
N ALA A 2 -13.08 36.04 42.66
CA ALA A 2 -12.66 35.56 41.34
C ALA A 2 -11.27 34.91 41.45
N LYS A 3 -11.13 33.64 41.08
CA LYS A 3 -9.82 32.98 40.97
C LYS A 3 -9.03 33.68 39.86
N LYS A 4 -8.01 34.47 40.21
CA LYS A 4 -7.00 34.93 39.24
C LYS A 4 -6.27 33.72 38.71
N THR A 5 -6.54 33.34 37.47
CA THR A 5 -5.77 32.33 36.74
C THR A 5 -4.36 32.86 36.50
N SER A 6 -3.34 32.05 36.81
CA SER A 6 -1.92 32.39 36.63
C SER A 6 -1.60 32.67 35.15
N LEU A 7 -0.61 33.53 34.88
CA LEU A 7 -0.10 33.80 33.52
C LEU A 7 0.26 32.49 32.79
N LEU A 8 0.79 31.51 33.52
CA LEU A 8 1.07 30.16 33.01
C LEU A 8 -0.22 29.44 32.58
N SER A 9 -1.29 29.55 33.38
CA SER A 9 -2.60 28.98 33.04
C SER A 9 -3.22 29.66 31.81
N GLN A 10 -3.08 30.98 31.66
CA GLN A 10 -3.56 31.70 30.47
C GLN A 10 -2.77 31.32 29.22
N GLY A 11 -1.44 31.17 29.34
CA GLY A 11 -0.59 30.67 28.25
C GLY A 11 -0.97 29.26 27.80
N LEU A 12 -1.22 28.34 28.74
CA LEU A 12 -1.66 26.97 28.43
C LEU A 12 -3.04 26.94 27.76
N ILE A 13 -3.98 27.79 28.19
CA ILE A 13 -5.29 27.93 27.56
C ILE A 13 -5.15 28.43 26.13
N ALA A 14 -4.33 29.47 25.89
CA ALA A 14 -4.10 30.00 24.56
C ALA A 14 -3.48 28.95 23.61
N ILE A 15 -2.46 28.21 24.07
CA ILE A 15 -1.85 27.12 23.30
C ILE A 15 -2.89 26.04 22.96
N SER A 16 -3.75 25.68 23.92
CA SER A 16 -4.80 24.68 23.70
C SER A 16 -5.79 25.13 22.62
N TRP A 17 -6.23 26.40 22.65
CA TRP A 17 -7.10 26.96 21.61
C TRP A 17 -6.40 27.06 20.26
N SER A 18 -5.11 27.42 20.20
CA SER A 18 -4.35 27.43 18.96
C SER A 18 -4.24 26.04 18.34
N ILE A 19 -3.98 25.01 19.14
CA ILE A 19 -3.94 23.62 18.68
C ILE A 19 -5.33 23.19 18.18
N LEU A 20 -6.39 23.48 18.94
CA LEU A 20 -7.76 23.18 18.54
C LEU A 20 -8.12 23.85 17.21
N LEU A 21 -7.88 25.15 17.08
CA LEU A 21 -8.20 25.92 15.87
C LEU A 21 -7.36 25.48 14.67
N PHE A 22 -6.11 25.06 14.87
CA PHE A 22 -5.27 24.49 13.82
C PHE A 22 -5.89 23.21 13.24
N PHE A 23 -6.27 22.29 14.11
CA PHE A 23 -6.89 21.02 13.69
C PHE A 23 -8.33 21.18 13.18
N LEU A 24 -9.11 22.09 13.77
CA LEU A 24 -10.44 22.44 13.28
C LEU A 24 -10.38 23.12 11.91
N GLY A 25 -9.43 24.05 11.71
CA GLY A 25 -9.18 24.67 10.42
C GLY A 25 -8.81 23.62 9.36
N SER A 26 -7.95 22.66 9.70
CA SER A 26 -7.65 21.52 8.83
C SER A 26 -8.92 20.75 8.44
N TYR A 27 -9.79 20.44 9.41
CA TYR A 27 -11.01 19.69 9.17
C TYR A 27 -11.98 20.44 8.25
N LEU A 28 -12.13 21.75 8.43
CA LEU A 28 -12.99 22.58 7.58
C LEU A 28 -12.47 22.74 6.14
N ILE A 29 -11.15 22.73 5.94
CA ILE A 29 -10.54 22.94 4.60
C ILE A 29 -10.36 21.62 3.85
N THR A 30 -9.91 20.57 4.55
CA THR A 30 -9.46 19.32 3.92
C THR A 30 -10.34 18.12 4.25
N GLU A 31 -11.36 18.30 5.10
CA GLU A 31 -12.17 17.21 5.67
C GLU A 31 -11.33 16.18 6.44
N THR A 32 -10.12 16.56 6.84
CA THR A 32 -9.22 15.71 7.64
C THR A 32 -8.64 16.50 8.79
N TRP A 33 -8.30 15.80 9.87
CA TRP A 33 -7.61 16.38 11.03
C TRP A 33 -6.10 16.53 10.80
N THR A 34 -5.54 16.16 9.65
CA THR A 34 -4.09 16.06 9.44
C THR A 34 -3.63 16.81 8.20
N TRP A 35 -4.29 17.90 7.83
CA TRP A 35 -3.99 18.76 6.68
C TRP A 35 -3.87 17.98 5.36
N GLY A 36 -4.78 17.01 5.16
CA GLY A 36 -4.79 16.16 3.98
C GLY A 36 -3.65 15.14 3.92
N TYR A 37 -2.89 14.95 5.00
CA TYR A 37 -1.83 13.94 5.04
C TYR A 37 -2.37 12.53 4.76
N ARG A 38 -1.82 11.88 3.73
CA ARG A 38 -2.18 10.54 3.27
C ARG A 38 -0.95 9.62 3.25
N GLY A 39 -0.47 9.24 4.43
CA GLY A 39 0.53 8.18 4.58
C GLY A 39 0.36 7.39 5.87
N LYS A 40 1.39 6.63 6.27
CA LYS A 40 1.28 5.68 7.38
C LYS A 40 0.78 6.26 8.72
N TRP A 41 1.04 7.54 9.01
CA TRP A 41 0.60 8.15 10.28
C TRP A 41 -0.91 8.22 10.45
N THR A 42 -1.69 8.11 9.37
CA THR A 42 -3.17 8.06 9.41
C THR A 42 -3.72 6.65 9.32
N ASN A 43 -2.85 5.64 9.14
CA ASN A 43 -3.23 4.24 9.08
C ASN A 43 -3.03 3.56 10.43
N ILE A 44 -4.13 3.32 11.16
CA ILE A 44 -4.06 2.69 12.49
C ILE A 44 -3.49 1.25 12.43
N HIS A 45 -3.68 0.53 11.32
CA HIS A 45 -3.18 -0.84 11.16
C HIS A 45 -1.65 -0.91 11.09
N SER A 46 -0.98 0.19 10.77
CA SER A 46 0.50 0.26 10.81
C SER A 46 1.08 0.22 12.22
N TYR A 47 0.27 0.49 13.26
CA TYR A 47 0.72 0.56 14.66
C TYR A 47 0.12 -0.54 15.53
N LEU A 48 -0.97 -1.15 15.09
CA LEU A 48 -1.58 -2.27 15.79
C LEU A 48 -0.85 -3.57 15.46
N PRO A 49 -0.46 -4.38 16.46
CA PRO A 49 0.13 -5.67 16.21
C PRO A 49 -0.88 -6.56 15.48
N HIS A 50 -0.51 -7.02 14.29
CA HIS A 50 -1.30 -7.98 13.53
C HIS A 50 -0.56 -9.31 13.42
N LYS A 51 -1.30 -10.42 13.37
CA LYS A 51 -0.70 -11.72 13.06
C LYS A 51 -0.44 -11.80 11.56
N GLU A 52 0.83 -11.72 11.16
CA GLU A 52 1.22 -11.98 9.78
C GLU A 52 0.86 -13.41 9.38
N ARG A 53 0.16 -13.56 8.25
CA ARG A 53 -0.15 -14.87 7.67
C ARG A 53 0.86 -15.21 6.57
N VAL A 54 1.17 -16.49 6.43
CA VAL A 54 1.90 -16.99 5.26
C VAL A 54 0.86 -17.54 4.28
N PHE A 55 0.91 -17.06 3.04
CA PHE A 55 0.02 -17.48 1.96
C PHE A 55 0.79 -18.33 0.97
N THR A 56 0.20 -19.41 0.47
CA THR A 56 0.64 -20.00 -0.80
C THR A 56 0.16 -19.14 -1.97
N GLU A 57 0.78 -19.26 -3.15
CA GLU A 57 0.32 -18.55 -4.35
C GLU A 57 -1.14 -18.89 -4.69
N GLN A 58 -1.55 -20.15 -4.49
CA GLN A 58 -2.92 -20.62 -4.74
C GLN A 58 -3.94 -20.05 -3.74
N GLU A 59 -3.54 -19.86 -2.48
CA GLU A 59 -4.39 -19.20 -1.48
C GLU A 59 -4.51 -17.71 -1.77
N LEU A 60 -3.40 -17.05 -2.12
CA LEU A 60 -3.40 -15.63 -2.47
C LEU A 60 -4.31 -15.36 -3.68
N ALA A 61 -4.32 -16.26 -4.68
CA ALA A 61 -5.15 -16.15 -5.88
C ALA A 61 -6.67 -16.08 -5.61
N ARG A 62 -7.14 -16.51 -4.43
CA ARG A 62 -8.56 -16.41 -4.04
C ARG A 62 -8.99 -14.98 -3.70
N TYR A 63 -8.04 -14.10 -3.43
CA TYR A 63 -8.26 -12.71 -3.01
C TYR A 63 -8.09 -11.73 -4.18
N ASP A 64 -8.47 -12.12 -5.38
CA ASP A 64 -8.34 -11.33 -6.61
C ASP A 64 -9.41 -10.22 -6.75
N GLY A 65 -10.39 -10.18 -5.85
CA GLY A 65 -11.52 -9.24 -5.89
C GLY A 65 -12.62 -9.63 -6.87
N SER A 66 -12.67 -10.89 -7.30
CA SER A 66 -13.81 -11.45 -8.04
C SER A 66 -14.99 -11.81 -7.14
N ASP A 67 -14.73 -12.21 -5.89
CA ASP A 67 -15.72 -12.49 -4.86
C ASP A 67 -15.91 -11.26 -3.94
N PRO A 68 -17.08 -10.60 -3.95
CA PRO A 68 -17.36 -9.44 -3.10
C PRO A 68 -17.36 -9.74 -1.59
N SER A 69 -17.44 -11.01 -1.19
CA SER A 69 -17.41 -11.43 0.22
C SER A 69 -15.99 -11.54 0.78
N LEU A 70 -14.98 -11.54 -0.10
CA LEU A 70 -13.58 -11.65 0.27
C LEU A 70 -12.87 -10.29 0.17
N PRO A 71 -11.86 -10.05 1.02
CA PRO A 71 -10.98 -8.90 0.84
C PRO A 71 -10.14 -9.05 -0.43
N ILE A 72 -9.56 -7.94 -0.89
CA ILE A 72 -8.69 -7.91 -2.06
C ILE A 72 -7.26 -7.81 -1.58
N TYR A 73 -6.46 -8.82 -1.89
CA TYR A 73 -5.04 -8.85 -1.55
C TYR A 73 -4.19 -8.77 -2.81
N LEU A 74 -2.99 -8.20 -2.67
CA LEU A 74 -1.94 -8.30 -3.66
C LEU A 74 -0.61 -8.51 -2.97
N ALA A 75 0.38 -9.02 -3.70
CA ALA A 75 1.74 -9.14 -3.20
C ALA A 75 2.72 -8.35 -4.06
N ILE A 76 3.76 -7.86 -3.40
CA ILE A 76 4.93 -7.28 -4.03
C ILE A 76 6.18 -7.68 -3.26
N ASP A 77 7.08 -8.36 -3.97
CA ASP A 77 8.37 -8.78 -3.42
C ASP A 77 8.21 -9.59 -2.12
N GLY A 78 7.27 -10.53 -2.16
CA GLY A 78 6.92 -11.46 -1.08
C GLY A 78 5.98 -10.89 -0.02
N ASP A 79 5.76 -9.58 0.06
CA ASP A 79 4.90 -8.97 1.07
C ASP A 79 3.45 -8.82 0.58
N VAL A 80 2.49 -9.28 1.39
CA VAL A 80 1.05 -9.28 1.05
C VAL A 80 0.34 -8.12 1.75
N TYR A 81 -0.40 -7.33 0.97
CA TYR A 81 -1.13 -6.16 1.44
C TYR A 81 -2.64 -6.30 1.21
N ASP A 82 -3.43 -5.84 2.18
CA ASP A 82 -4.85 -5.62 2.01
C ASP A 82 -5.11 -4.30 1.30
N VAL A 83 -5.66 -4.40 0.08
CA VAL A 83 -6.00 -3.29 -0.79
C VAL A 83 -7.50 -3.17 -1.02
N THR A 84 -8.32 -3.75 -0.14
CA THR A 84 -9.79 -3.74 -0.23
C THR A 84 -10.35 -2.32 -0.26
N LYS A 85 -9.73 -1.37 0.46
CA LYS A 85 -10.09 0.07 0.39
C LYS A 85 -9.86 0.70 -0.99
N GLY A 86 -9.07 0.05 -1.85
CA GLY A 86 -8.80 0.40 -3.24
C GLY A 86 -9.58 -0.43 -4.25
N ALA A 87 -10.75 -1.00 -3.89
CA ALA A 87 -11.52 -1.87 -4.77
C ALA A 87 -11.86 -1.28 -6.15
N GLY A 88 -11.99 0.05 -6.28
CA GLY A 88 -12.19 0.70 -7.59
C GLY A 88 -10.99 0.54 -8.55
N TRP A 89 -9.80 0.28 -8.02
CA TRP A 89 -8.56 0.08 -8.76
C TRP A 89 -8.23 -1.39 -8.96
N TYR A 90 -8.33 -2.18 -7.89
CA TYR A 90 -7.86 -3.56 -7.80
C TYR A 90 -8.99 -4.61 -7.90
N GLY A 91 -10.23 -4.22 -7.65
CA GLY A 91 -11.39 -5.09 -7.83
C GLY A 91 -11.66 -5.38 -9.29
N LYS A 92 -12.51 -6.37 -9.55
CA LYS A 92 -12.88 -6.78 -10.91
C LYS A 92 -13.34 -5.58 -11.75
N GLY A 93 -12.69 -5.37 -12.90
CA GLY A 93 -12.96 -4.25 -13.81
C GLY A 93 -12.16 -2.97 -13.53
N GLY A 94 -11.42 -2.91 -12.42
CA GLY A 94 -10.47 -1.84 -12.14
C GLY A 94 -9.21 -1.91 -13.01
N SER A 95 -8.56 -0.76 -13.24
CA SER A 95 -7.40 -0.67 -14.14
C SER A 95 -6.17 -1.44 -13.66
N TYR A 96 -6.11 -1.75 -12.36
CA TYR A 96 -5.00 -2.42 -11.69
C TYR A 96 -5.36 -3.82 -11.18
N HIS A 97 -6.53 -4.34 -11.59
CA HIS A 97 -7.04 -5.66 -11.17
C HIS A 97 -6.09 -6.83 -11.47
N HIS A 98 -5.25 -6.72 -12.49
CA HIS A 98 -4.25 -7.75 -12.83
C HIS A 98 -3.24 -8.05 -11.71
N PHE A 99 -3.07 -7.14 -10.73
CA PHE A 99 -2.17 -7.32 -9.58
C PHE A 99 -2.84 -8.07 -8.43
N SER A 100 -4.17 -8.12 -8.40
CA SER A 100 -4.91 -8.74 -7.32
C SER A 100 -4.70 -10.26 -7.32
N GLY A 101 -4.58 -10.81 -6.11
CA GLY A 101 -4.42 -12.24 -5.86
C GLY A 101 -3.06 -12.83 -6.26
N LYS A 102 -2.01 -12.03 -6.49
CA LYS A 102 -0.70 -12.56 -6.88
C LYS A 102 0.45 -11.64 -6.48
N ASP A 103 1.67 -12.19 -6.52
CA ASP A 103 2.88 -11.38 -6.55
C ASP A 103 3.26 -11.08 -8.00
N ALA A 104 3.22 -9.81 -8.33
CA ALA A 104 3.51 -9.30 -9.67
C ALA A 104 4.60 -8.22 -9.65
N ALA A 105 5.53 -8.31 -8.69
CA ALA A 105 6.64 -7.38 -8.50
C ALA A 105 7.35 -6.99 -9.80
N ARG A 106 7.55 -7.94 -10.73
CA ARG A 106 8.16 -7.65 -12.03
C ARG A 106 7.34 -6.68 -12.88
N ALA A 107 6.03 -6.88 -12.96
CA ALA A 107 5.14 -6.04 -13.77
C ALA A 107 5.07 -4.59 -13.28
N TYR A 108 5.31 -4.35 -11.98
CA TYR A 108 5.38 -3.00 -11.39
C TYR A 108 6.49 -2.12 -11.95
N VAL A 109 7.46 -2.66 -12.68
CA VAL A 109 8.58 -1.85 -13.21
C VAL A 109 8.80 -2.04 -14.70
N THR A 110 8.28 -3.14 -15.26
CA THR A 110 8.29 -3.34 -16.71
C THR A 110 7.02 -2.82 -17.39
N GLY A 111 5.95 -2.56 -16.63
CA GLY A 111 4.65 -2.15 -17.20
C GLY A 111 3.99 -3.24 -18.06
N CYS A 112 4.35 -4.50 -17.85
CA CYS A 112 3.94 -5.63 -18.67
C CYS A 112 2.92 -6.48 -17.94
N PHE A 113 1.64 -6.13 -18.05
CA PHE A 113 0.59 -6.73 -17.24
C PHE A 113 0.02 -8.05 -17.78
N GLN A 114 0.54 -8.54 -18.91
CA GLN A 114 0.17 -9.85 -19.46
C GLN A 114 1.24 -10.90 -19.16
N ASP A 115 2.51 -10.57 -19.43
CA ASP A 115 3.60 -11.55 -19.37
C ASP A 115 4.40 -11.52 -18.06
N HIS A 116 4.38 -10.42 -17.31
CA HIS A 116 5.27 -10.22 -16.15
C HIS A 116 4.54 -10.22 -14.80
N LEU A 117 3.36 -10.84 -14.72
CA LEU A 117 2.65 -11.03 -13.46
C LEU A 117 3.30 -12.15 -12.62
N THR A 118 4.53 -11.91 -12.18
CA THR A 118 5.38 -12.88 -11.48
C THR A 118 6.29 -12.18 -10.44
N HIS A 119 6.70 -12.96 -9.43
CA HIS A 119 7.70 -12.59 -8.44
C HIS A 119 9.15 -12.67 -8.97
N ASP A 120 9.38 -13.20 -10.18
CA ASP A 120 10.73 -13.35 -10.74
C ASP A 120 11.37 -12.00 -11.10
N LEU A 121 12.33 -11.56 -10.29
CA LEU A 121 13.08 -10.31 -10.49
C LEU A 121 14.37 -10.50 -11.31
N ARG A 122 14.70 -11.71 -11.76
CA ARG A 122 15.93 -11.97 -12.52
C ARG A 122 15.93 -11.21 -13.85
N GLY A 123 17.09 -10.69 -14.23
CA GLY A 123 17.25 -9.93 -15.47
C GLY A 123 16.63 -8.53 -15.48
N LEU A 124 16.11 -8.04 -14.35
CA LEU A 124 15.77 -6.63 -14.19
C LEU A 124 17.04 -5.79 -14.02
N THR A 125 17.01 -4.55 -14.52
CA THR A 125 18.11 -3.59 -14.31
C THR A 125 18.14 -3.06 -12.87
N ALA A 126 19.24 -2.42 -12.47
CA ALA A 126 19.34 -1.80 -11.15
C ALA A 126 18.28 -0.71 -10.92
N GLU A 127 17.94 0.05 -11.96
CA GLU A 127 16.87 1.06 -11.93
C GLU A 127 15.50 0.41 -11.72
N GLN A 128 15.25 -0.71 -12.40
CA GLN A 128 14.01 -1.48 -12.23
C GLN A 128 13.91 -2.06 -10.83
N LEU A 129 15.00 -2.61 -10.26
CA LEU A 129 14.99 -3.10 -8.88
C LEU A 129 14.70 -1.97 -7.87
N LYS A 130 15.24 -0.77 -8.09
CA LYS A 130 14.87 0.42 -7.30
C LYS A 130 13.40 0.79 -7.45
N GLY A 131 12.82 0.58 -8.63
CA GLY A 131 11.39 0.75 -8.87
C GLY A 131 10.53 -0.24 -8.06
N VAL A 132 10.95 -1.51 -7.95
CA VAL A 132 10.24 -2.51 -7.13
C VAL A 132 10.24 -2.08 -5.67
N GLU A 133 11.40 -1.67 -5.17
CA GLU A 133 11.56 -1.15 -3.81
C GLU A 133 10.71 0.12 -3.57
N HIS A 134 10.61 1.01 -4.57
CA HIS A 134 9.74 2.18 -4.49
C HIS A 134 8.26 1.78 -4.33
N TRP A 135 7.77 0.84 -5.13
CA TRP A 135 6.39 0.36 -5.03
C TRP A 135 6.13 -0.39 -3.73
N LYS A 136 7.10 -1.18 -3.25
CA LYS A 136 7.02 -1.83 -1.95
C LYS A 136 6.82 -0.81 -0.82
N LYS A 137 7.63 0.25 -0.82
CA LYS A 137 7.50 1.38 0.11
C LYS A 137 6.18 2.13 -0.03
N PHE A 138 5.62 2.24 -1.24
CA PHE A 138 4.31 2.85 -1.43
C PHE A 138 3.23 2.09 -0.66
N TYR A 139 3.17 0.76 -0.78
CA TYR A 139 2.18 -0.05 -0.06
C TYR A 139 2.44 -0.06 1.45
N GLU A 140 3.70 -0.17 1.86
CA GLU A 140 4.10 -0.12 3.28
C GLU A 140 3.66 1.18 3.96
N ASN A 141 3.77 2.32 3.26
CA ASN A 141 3.49 3.64 3.81
C ASN A 141 2.09 4.16 3.44
N HIS A 142 1.22 3.33 2.87
CA HIS A 142 -0.09 3.77 2.40
C HIS A 142 -1.04 4.09 3.57
N HIS A 143 -1.81 5.16 3.43
CA HIS A 143 -2.77 5.60 4.45
C HIS A 143 -3.95 4.65 4.70
N THR A 144 -4.25 3.76 3.77
CA THR A 144 -5.40 2.83 3.88
C THR A 144 -5.06 1.37 3.59
N TYR A 145 -3.88 1.07 3.03
CA TYR A 145 -3.46 -0.31 2.77
C TYR A 145 -2.52 -0.75 3.88
N HIS A 146 -2.59 -2.01 4.27
CA HIS A 146 -1.78 -2.52 5.37
C HIS A 146 -1.28 -3.92 5.06
N LYS A 147 -0.11 -4.24 5.59
CA LYS A 147 0.48 -5.58 5.45
C LYS A 147 -0.38 -6.58 6.23
N VAL A 148 -0.67 -7.71 5.61
CA VAL A 148 -1.41 -8.81 6.25
C VAL A 148 -0.57 -10.08 6.34
N GLY A 149 0.57 -10.12 5.65
CA GLY A 149 1.40 -11.32 5.65
C GLY A 149 2.47 -11.31 4.58
N ARG A 150 2.89 -12.54 4.24
CA ARG A 150 3.86 -12.83 3.18
C ARG A 150 3.38 -13.99 2.33
N VAL A 151 3.78 -14.00 1.06
CA VAL A 151 3.54 -15.12 0.16
C VAL A 151 4.78 -16.01 0.10
N HIS A 152 4.57 -17.32 0.20
CA HIS A 152 5.59 -18.33 0.02
C HIS A 152 5.66 -18.71 -1.46
N HIS A 153 6.78 -18.37 -2.09
CA HIS A 153 7.08 -18.77 -3.46
C HIS A 153 7.90 -20.05 -3.47
N ASP A 154 7.54 -20.96 -4.37
CA ASP A 154 8.40 -22.10 -4.66
C ASP A 154 9.70 -21.61 -5.31
N PRO A 155 10.87 -22.23 -5.00
CA PRO A 155 12.13 -21.82 -5.59
C PRO A 155 12.09 -21.86 -7.12
N ILE A 156 12.51 -20.78 -7.76
CA ILE A 156 12.61 -20.73 -9.22
C ILE A 156 13.69 -21.72 -9.68
N PRO A 157 13.39 -22.69 -10.56
CA PRO A 157 14.38 -23.65 -11.03
C PRO A 157 15.57 -22.94 -11.69
N ALA A 158 16.79 -23.44 -11.44
CA ALA A 158 18.02 -22.82 -11.95
C ALA A 158 18.08 -22.78 -13.50
N ASN A 159 17.43 -23.75 -14.15
CA ASN A 159 17.31 -23.85 -15.61
C ASN A 159 16.08 -23.12 -16.18
N ALA A 160 15.24 -22.50 -15.35
CA ALA A 160 14.07 -21.78 -15.83
C ALA A 160 14.50 -20.54 -16.63
N PRO A 161 13.98 -20.35 -17.85
CA PRO A 161 14.34 -19.19 -18.67
C PRO A 161 13.95 -17.89 -17.96
N ILE A 162 14.79 -16.87 -18.07
CA ILE A 162 14.47 -15.53 -17.57
C ILE A 162 13.25 -15.01 -18.35
N PRO A 163 12.27 -14.36 -17.69
CA PRO A 163 11.13 -13.77 -18.38
C PRO A 163 11.60 -12.79 -19.46
N LYS A 164 11.17 -13.04 -20.70
CA LYS A 164 11.57 -12.26 -21.89
C LYS A 164 11.06 -10.82 -21.77
N PRO A 165 11.77 -9.81 -22.32
CA PRO A 165 11.24 -8.45 -22.41
C PRO A 165 9.88 -8.44 -23.11
N CYS A 166 8.87 -7.77 -22.56
CA CYS A 166 7.55 -7.77 -23.18
C CYS A 166 7.44 -6.81 -24.36
N LYS A 167 6.48 -7.09 -25.24
CA LYS A 167 6.27 -6.37 -26.50
C LYS A 167 5.41 -5.11 -26.36
N SER A 168 4.58 -5.03 -25.30
CA SER A 168 3.57 -4.00 -25.09
C SER A 168 3.64 -3.43 -23.66
N ALA A 169 4.78 -2.84 -23.31
CA ALA A 169 4.96 -2.16 -22.04
C ALA A 169 4.04 -0.93 -21.96
N THR A 170 3.18 -0.89 -20.96
CA THR A 170 2.42 0.32 -20.64
C THR A 170 3.36 1.32 -19.98
N LYS A 171 3.46 2.54 -20.52
CA LYS A 171 4.21 3.61 -19.86
C LYS A 171 3.63 3.81 -18.46
N GLN A 172 4.49 3.69 -17.46
CA GLN A 172 4.10 3.97 -16.09
C GLN A 172 3.74 5.45 -15.98
N LYS A 173 2.62 5.74 -15.33
CA LYS A 173 2.30 7.13 -14.98
C LYS A 173 3.32 7.54 -13.90
N PRO A 174 3.94 8.73 -14.03
CA PRO A 174 4.87 9.23 -13.04
C PRO A 174 4.22 9.39 -11.67
#